data_AF-A0A7K7SF37-F1
#
_entry.id   AF-A0A7K7SF37-F1
#
_cell.length_a   1.000
_cell.length_b   1.000
_cell.length_c   1.000
_cell.angle_alpha   90.00
_cell.angle_beta   90.00
_cell.angle_gamma   90.00
#
_symmetry.space_group_name_H-M   'P 1'
#
loop_
_entity.id
_entity.type
_entity.pdbx_description
1 polymer ?
#
loop_
_entity_poly.entity_id
_entity_poly.type
_entity_poly.pdbx_seq_one_letter_code
_entity_poly.pdbx_strand_id
1 'polypeptide(L)'
;MLEEDNDEICWNNLENFRVKLISVIDPSRITPYLRQCKVLSPDDEEQVLNDPSLVMRKRKAGVLLDILQRTGHKGFEAFMESLELYYPQLYKKITGKEPSRVFSMIIDTAGESGLSQVLMNEIMKLQSAVQEERRKAQELTMWLHTKEDTIREMWVRDSLLRKHQERAQRMKEERDSLSKELRKCKDENYSLAMSYAKQSEEKSAALMKNRDLILEIDHLKHSLMKAEDDCKLERKHTMKLKHAIEQRPSHEVVWEIQQEKELLLAKNQELENTLQVGGVNLERSLSKETLENDCRQILEERRELVNTIYSLRKELRRAKVLQNKYAEEKEMLELQCTSLRKDSQMYKKRIEAVLQQMEEVAAERDQALLTREQFHMQYSKNLVERDAHRKQIRELGERCDEMQLQLFQKESQLLATEAKLKRLQLELPTPTSDLDDTCSRDSQEFSIHSSSSFCDTRKYRGSKTVTESPCVLRFLSAGHSYAISQQDLWSLKKSEALNYFELLLIELAEKERRRMKDCFERYRRKRAMRRAPKDRHHEADWENTTGSDNTDTEGS
;
A
#
# COMPACT_ATOMS: atom_id res chain seq x y z
N MET A 1 72.21 51.68 -83.35
CA MET A 1 71.06 51.60 -84.27
C MET A 1 70.70 50.18 -84.71
N LEU A 2 71.55 49.14 -84.58
CA LEU A 2 71.13 47.75 -84.88
C LEU A 2 70.68 46.93 -83.65
N GLU A 3 71.04 47.33 -82.42
CA GLU A 3 70.66 46.62 -81.19
C GLU A 3 69.23 46.99 -80.73
N GLU A 4 68.82 48.25 -80.85
CA GLU A 4 67.47 48.73 -80.49
C GLU A 4 66.37 48.05 -81.33
N ASP A 5 66.65 47.78 -82.61
CA ASP A 5 65.73 47.09 -83.50
C ASP A 5 65.49 45.62 -83.10
N ASN A 6 66.46 44.95 -82.46
CA ASN A 6 66.34 43.55 -82.05
C ASN A 6 65.51 43.39 -80.76
N ASP A 7 65.64 44.34 -79.84
CA ASP A 7 64.94 44.36 -78.55
C ASP A 7 63.43 44.55 -78.72
N GLU A 8 63.01 45.45 -79.61
CA GLU A 8 61.60 45.69 -79.91
C GLU A 8 60.95 44.46 -80.58
N ILE A 9 61.69 43.74 -81.44
CA ILE A 9 61.17 42.53 -82.11
C ILE A 9 60.88 41.40 -81.12
N CYS A 10 61.74 41.17 -80.12
CA CYS A 10 61.57 40.11 -79.12
C CYS A 10 60.31 40.33 -78.26
N TRP A 11 60.09 41.54 -77.75
CA TRP A 11 58.91 41.86 -76.95
C TRP A 11 57.62 41.90 -77.77
N ASN A 12 57.66 42.38 -79.02
CA ASN A 12 56.51 42.36 -79.93
C ASN A 12 56.03 40.93 -80.22
N ASN A 13 56.95 39.96 -80.34
CA ASN A 13 56.59 38.56 -80.48
C ASN A 13 55.92 37.98 -79.22
N LEU A 14 56.36 38.39 -78.03
CA LEU A 14 55.79 37.97 -76.75
C LEU A 14 54.40 38.59 -76.51
N GLU A 15 54.20 39.83 -76.95
CA GLU A 15 52.96 40.59 -76.80
C GLU A 15 51.78 39.88 -77.49
N ASN A 16 52.02 39.18 -78.61
CA ASN A 16 51.04 38.31 -79.28
C ASN A 16 50.49 37.19 -78.35
N PHE A 17 51.22 36.83 -77.29
CA PHE A 17 50.82 35.83 -76.30
C PHE A 17 50.40 36.43 -74.96
N ARG A 18 50.35 37.75 -74.81
CA ARG A 18 50.10 38.45 -73.54
C ARG A 18 48.89 37.94 -72.77
N VAL A 19 47.73 37.82 -73.44
CA VAL A 19 46.48 37.35 -72.81
C VAL A 19 46.66 35.98 -72.17
N LYS A 20 47.43 35.10 -72.83
CA LYS A 20 47.68 33.75 -72.35
C LYS A 20 48.72 33.74 -71.23
N LEU A 21 49.78 34.53 -71.35
CA LEU A 21 50.80 34.74 -70.31
C LEU A 21 50.14 35.21 -69.00
N ILE A 22 49.39 36.31 -69.03
CA ILE A 22 48.77 36.87 -67.82
C ILE A 22 47.69 35.95 -67.23
N SER A 23 47.09 35.08 -68.04
CA SER A 23 46.07 34.14 -67.56
C SER A 23 46.63 33.01 -66.70
N VAL A 24 47.86 32.57 -67.00
CA VAL A 24 48.49 31.38 -66.41
C VAL A 24 49.52 31.75 -65.36
N ILE A 25 50.27 32.83 -65.56
CA ILE A 25 51.40 33.19 -64.70
C ILE A 25 50.91 33.67 -63.33
N ASP A 26 51.56 33.15 -62.30
CA ASP A 26 51.57 33.69 -60.96
C ASP A 26 52.89 34.45 -60.73
N PRO A 27 52.83 35.79 -60.61
CA PRO A 27 53.99 36.64 -60.36
C PRO A 27 54.81 36.24 -59.13
N SER A 28 54.18 35.73 -58.07
CA SER A 28 54.88 35.32 -56.82
C SER A 28 55.90 34.22 -57.03
N ARG A 29 55.73 33.40 -58.08
CA ARG A 29 56.63 32.28 -58.40
C ARG A 29 57.85 32.71 -59.21
N ILE A 30 57.77 33.81 -59.97
CA ILE A 30 58.81 34.23 -60.93
C ILE A 30 59.55 35.51 -60.50
N THR A 31 58.91 36.39 -59.73
CA THR A 31 59.52 37.62 -59.22
C THR A 31 60.81 37.41 -58.40
N PRO A 32 60.96 36.34 -57.57
CA PRO A 32 62.22 36.09 -56.87
C PRO A 32 63.38 35.77 -57.80
N TYR A 33 63.08 35.08 -58.92
CA TYR A 33 64.05 34.74 -59.95
C TYR A 33 64.50 35.98 -60.73
N LEU A 34 63.53 36.79 -61.16
CA LEU A 34 63.77 38.03 -61.91
C LEU A 34 64.56 39.05 -61.08
N ARG A 35 64.35 39.09 -59.76
CA ARG A 35 65.17 39.88 -58.85
C ARG A 35 66.61 39.36 -58.77
N GLN A 36 66.82 38.05 -58.73
CA GLN A 36 68.17 37.45 -58.74
C GLN A 36 68.93 37.76 -60.04
N CYS A 37 68.23 37.78 -61.17
CA CYS A 37 68.76 38.19 -62.47
C CYS A 37 69.03 39.71 -62.61
N LYS A 38 68.70 40.52 -61.58
CA LYS A 38 68.80 41.99 -61.57
C LYS A 38 68.05 42.65 -62.74
N VAL A 39 66.89 42.11 -63.11
CA VAL A 39 65.96 42.70 -64.10
C VAL A 39 64.69 43.25 -63.45
N LEU A 40 64.48 42.95 -62.18
CA LEU A 40 63.36 43.45 -61.38
C LEU A 40 63.92 44.04 -60.08
N SER A 41 63.59 45.28 -59.77
CA SER A 41 64.00 45.90 -58.51
C SER A 41 63.16 45.37 -57.34
N PRO A 42 63.64 45.43 -56.08
CA PRO A 42 62.83 45.03 -54.92
C PRO A 42 61.56 45.88 -54.78
N ASP A 43 61.61 47.16 -55.19
CA ASP A 43 60.45 48.05 -55.17
C ASP A 43 59.41 47.63 -56.23
N ASP A 44 59.86 47.20 -57.41
CA ASP A 44 58.99 46.64 -58.45
C ASP A 44 58.36 45.30 -58.00
N GLU A 45 59.11 44.44 -57.30
CA GLU A 45 58.59 43.19 -56.74
C GLU A 45 57.51 43.46 -55.68
N GLU A 46 57.76 44.39 -54.76
CA GLU A 46 56.80 44.82 -53.74
C GLU A 46 55.53 45.41 -54.40
N GLN A 47 55.68 46.25 -55.42
CA GLN A 47 54.57 46.81 -56.18
C GLN A 47 53.73 45.70 -56.84
N VAL A 48 54.37 44.73 -57.49
CA VAL A 48 53.65 43.64 -58.18
C VAL A 48 52.95 42.70 -57.19
N LEU A 49 53.56 42.39 -56.05
CA LEU A 49 53.05 41.41 -55.11
C LEU A 49 52.06 41.98 -54.09
N ASN A 50 52.32 43.19 -53.57
CA ASN A 50 51.63 43.73 -52.39
C ASN A 50 50.77 44.97 -52.68
N ASP A 51 50.77 45.54 -53.89
CA ASP A 51 49.90 46.68 -54.23
C ASP A 51 48.40 46.30 -54.06
N PRO A 52 47.66 46.97 -53.14
CA PRO A 52 46.23 46.73 -52.95
C PRO A 52 45.38 46.96 -54.21
N SER A 53 45.86 47.74 -55.18
CA SER A 53 45.18 48.01 -56.44
C SER A 53 45.18 46.81 -57.40
N LEU A 54 46.14 45.89 -57.23
CA LEU A 54 46.35 44.72 -58.08
C LEU A 54 45.77 43.44 -57.47
N VAL A 55 44.49 43.45 -57.05
CA VAL A 55 43.83 42.30 -56.39
C VAL A 55 43.86 41.02 -57.26
N MET A 56 43.73 41.16 -58.58
CA MET A 56 43.65 40.03 -59.50
C MET A 56 45.03 39.61 -59.99
N ARG A 57 45.38 38.32 -59.85
CA ARG A 57 46.62 37.73 -60.38
C ARG A 57 46.91 38.10 -61.84
N LYS A 58 45.89 38.12 -62.70
CA LYS A 58 46.05 38.51 -64.12
C LYS A 58 46.54 39.96 -64.27
N ARG A 59 46.09 40.88 -63.41
CA ARG A 59 46.53 42.28 -63.41
C ARG A 59 47.97 42.38 -62.89
N LYS A 60 48.30 41.65 -61.81
CA LYS A 60 49.68 41.54 -61.31
C LYS A 60 50.64 41.05 -62.40
N ALA A 61 50.26 40.00 -63.13
CA ALA A 61 51.06 39.46 -64.22
C ALA A 61 51.18 40.44 -65.40
N GLY A 62 50.14 41.21 -65.70
CA GLY A 62 50.19 42.26 -66.73
C GLY A 62 51.17 43.38 -66.36
N VAL A 63 51.08 43.91 -65.15
CA VAL A 63 51.99 44.95 -64.65
C VAL A 63 53.44 44.46 -64.60
N LEU A 64 53.66 43.20 -64.20
CA LEU A 64 55.00 42.60 -64.23
C LEU A 64 55.60 42.56 -65.64
N LEU A 65 54.80 42.19 -66.65
CA LEU A 65 55.26 42.20 -68.04
C LEU A 65 55.61 43.62 -68.51
N ASP A 66 54.82 44.62 -68.13
CA ASP A 66 55.06 46.03 -68.48
C ASP A 66 56.35 46.58 -67.83
N ILE A 67 56.65 46.15 -66.61
CA ILE A 67 57.90 46.49 -65.92
C ILE A 67 59.09 45.82 -66.62
N LEU A 68 59.00 44.52 -66.92
CA LEU A 68 60.09 43.79 -67.57
C LEU A 68 60.38 44.30 -68.99
N GLN A 69 59.35 44.72 -69.74
CA GLN A 69 59.51 45.31 -71.06
C GLN A 69 60.40 46.56 -71.04
N ARG A 70 60.35 47.35 -69.97
CA ARG A 70 61.21 48.54 -69.78
C ARG A 70 62.69 48.21 -69.57
N THR A 71 63.03 46.95 -69.33
CA THR A 71 64.39 46.48 -69.08
C THR A 71 65.08 45.88 -70.32
N GLY A 72 64.45 46.01 -71.50
CA GLY A 72 65.04 45.66 -72.81
C GLY A 72 65.25 44.15 -73.01
N HIS A 73 66.24 43.79 -73.82
CA HIS A 73 66.60 42.38 -74.10
C HIS A 73 66.82 41.55 -72.85
N LYS A 74 67.49 42.13 -71.85
CA LYS A 74 67.87 41.43 -70.63
C LYS A 74 66.64 40.99 -69.83
N GLY A 75 65.62 41.84 -69.77
CA GLY A 75 64.32 41.51 -69.18
C GLY A 75 63.61 40.39 -69.93
N PHE A 76 63.68 40.40 -71.26
CA PHE A 76 63.10 39.36 -72.10
C PHE A 76 63.76 38.01 -71.83
N GLU A 77 65.09 37.93 -71.88
CA GLU A 77 65.82 36.69 -71.61
C GLU A 77 65.57 36.15 -70.21
N ALA A 78 65.65 37.00 -69.19
CA ALA A 78 65.38 36.61 -67.80
C ALA A 78 63.92 36.14 -67.61
N PHE A 79 62.97 36.76 -68.31
CA PHE A 79 61.58 36.33 -68.32
C PHE A 79 61.40 34.98 -69.00
N MET A 80 62.01 34.78 -70.17
CA MET A 80 61.96 33.50 -70.89
C MET A 80 62.58 32.37 -70.07
N GLU A 81 63.70 32.61 -69.41
CA GLU A 81 64.35 31.64 -68.52
C GLU A 81 63.48 31.33 -67.27
N SER A 82 62.82 32.33 -66.70
CA SER A 82 61.85 32.13 -65.61
C SER A 82 60.64 31.29 -66.05
N LEU A 83 60.21 31.43 -67.32
CA LEU A 83 59.14 30.62 -67.91
C LEU A 83 59.61 29.19 -68.14
N GLU A 84 60.85 28.96 -68.60
CA GLU A 84 61.42 27.61 -68.73
C GLU A 84 61.43 26.87 -67.39
N LEU A 85 61.77 27.59 -66.31
CA LEU A 85 61.90 27.03 -64.97
C LEU A 85 60.54 26.73 -64.32
N TYR A 86 59.65 27.73 -64.25
CA TYR A 86 58.42 27.64 -63.45
C TYR A 86 57.16 27.27 -64.26
N TYR A 87 57.19 27.46 -65.59
CA TYR A 87 56.06 27.23 -66.49
C TYR A 87 56.50 26.57 -67.82
N PRO A 88 57.14 25.37 -67.79
CA PRO A 88 57.76 24.75 -68.96
C PRO A 88 56.79 24.52 -70.13
N GLN A 89 55.53 24.20 -69.82
CA GLN A 89 54.48 23.99 -70.83
C GLN A 89 54.04 25.30 -71.49
N LEU A 90 54.09 26.41 -70.76
CA LEU A 90 53.76 27.74 -71.29
C LEU A 90 54.89 28.23 -72.20
N TYR A 91 56.13 28.07 -71.78
CA TYR A 91 57.33 28.37 -72.57
C TYR A 91 57.30 27.67 -73.94
N LYS A 92 57.16 26.34 -73.93
CA LYS A 92 57.11 25.53 -75.16
C LYS A 92 56.01 25.97 -76.13
N LYS A 93 54.86 26.40 -75.59
CA LYS A 93 53.70 26.85 -76.39
C LYS A 93 53.86 28.28 -76.94
N ILE A 94 54.87 29.03 -76.52
CA ILE A 94 55.14 30.41 -76.96
C ILE A 94 56.34 30.44 -77.91
N THR A 95 57.40 29.69 -77.60
CA THR A 95 58.64 29.66 -78.41
C THR A 95 58.71 28.52 -79.41
N GLY A 96 57.92 27.45 -79.21
CA GLY A 96 58.03 26.20 -79.97
C GLY A 96 59.25 25.35 -79.64
N LYS A 97 60.10 25.77 -78.69
CA LYS A 97 61.33 25.09 -78.29
C LYS A 97 61.12 24.28 -77.00
N GLU A 98 61.91 23.22 -76.80
CA GLU A 98 61.91 22.50 -75.53
C GLU A 98 62.61 23.33 -74.44
N PRO A 99 62.09 23.37 -73.20
CA PRO A 99 62.73 24.07 -72.08
C PRO A 99 64.07 23.43 -71.73
N SER A 100 65.12 24.23 -71.69
CA SER A 100 66.48 23.79 -71.36
C SER A 100 66.76 23.83 -69.85
N ARG A 101 66.06 24.70 -69.11
CA ARG A 101 66.19 24.90 -67.64
C ARG A 101 67.62 25.20 -67.19
N VAL A 102 68.34 25.96 -68.01
CA VAL A 102 69.69 26.43 -67.68
C VAL A 102 69.58 27.80 -67.02
N PHE A 103 70.37 28.03 -65.97
CA PHE A 103 70.42 29.28 -65.20
C PHE A 103 71.40 30.30 -65.82
N SER A 104 71.36 30.44 -67.14
CA SER A 104 72.34 31.24 -67.89
C SER A 104 72.40 32.68 -67.40
N MET A 105 71.26 33.32 -67.15
CA MET A 105 71.22 34.71 -66.70
C MET A 105 71.77 34.89 -65.27
N ILE A 106 71.53 33.96 -64.35
CA ILE A 106 72.09 34.04 -62.99
C ILE A 106 73.59 33.76 -63.01
N ILE A 107 74.04 32.80 -63.83
CA ILE A 107 75.46 32.46 -63.97
C ILE A 107 76.22 33.64 -64.63
N ASP A 108 75.66 34.27 -65.65
CA ASP A 108 76.27 35.44 -66.31
C ASP A 108 76.32 36.67 -65.39
N THR A 109 75.35 36.83 -64.50
CA THR A 109 75.26 38.00 -63.60
C THR A 109 75.98 37.84 -62.27
N ALA A 110 76.15 36.61 -61.76
CA ALA A 110 76.69 36.34 -60.42
C ALA A 110 77.70 35.17 -60.36
N GLY A 111 77.92 34.44 -61.46
CA GLY A 111 78.79 33.26 -61.50
C GLY A 111 78.16 32.00 -60.90
N GLU A 112 78.75 30.83 -61.18
CA GLU A 112 78.32 29.52 -60.64
C GLU A 112 78.36 29.46 -59.10
N SER A 113 79.32 30.18 -58.49
CA SER A 113 79.43 30.31 -57.03
C SER A 113 78.28 31.14 -56.44
N GLY A 114 77.79 32.15 -57.15
CA GLY A 114 76.62 32.95 -56.78
C GLY A 114 75.34 32.13 -56.79
N LEU A 115 75.12 31.31 -57.83
CA LEU A 115 73.97 30.39 -57.91
C LEU A 115 73.99 29.38 -56.76
N SER A 116 75.15 28.79 -56.47
CA SER A 116 75.31 27.83 -55.37
C SER A 116 74.98 28.44 -54.00
N GLN A 117 75.38 29.70 -53.76
CA GLN A 117 75.08 30.41 -52.52
C GLN A 117 73.58 30.71 -52.37
N VAL A 118 72.91 31.10 -53.46
CA VAL A 118 71.46 31.33 -53.47
C VAL A 118 70.71 30.03 -53.15
N LEU A 119 71.09 28.92 -53.80
CA LEU A 119 70.48 27.61 -53.54
C LEU A 119 70.71 27.14 -52.10
N MET A 120 71.93 27.29 -51.57
CA MET A 120 72.24 26.93 -50.18
C MET A 120 71.40 27.74 -49.18
N ASN A 121 71.27 29.06 -49.40
CA ASN A 121 70.44 29.92 -48.55
C ASN A 121 68.96 29.50 -48.60
N GLU A 122 68.45 29.13 -49.78
CA GLU A 122 67.07 28.68 -49.93
C GLU A 122 66.85 27.32 -49.25
N ILE A 123 67.81 26.39 -49.37
CA ILE A 123 67.80 25.12 -48.64
C ILE A 123 67.77 25.36 -47.12
N MET A 124 68.62 26.25 -46.60
CA MET A 124 68.64 26.58 -45.18
C MET A 124 67.31 27.20 -44.70
N LYS A 125 66.70 28.08 -45.50
CA LYS A 125 65.37 28.65 -45.20
C LYS A 125 64.30 27.58 -45.16
N LEU A 126 64.24 26.72 -46.18
CA LEU A 126 63.27 25.62 -46.23
C LEU A 126 63.46 24.64 -45.06
N GLN A 127 64.71 24.32 -44.70
CA GLN A 127 65.02 23.48 -43.56
C GLN A 127 64.57 24.14 -42.24
N SER A 128 64.78 25.45 -42.07
CA SER A 128 64.28 26.18 -40.90
C SER A 128 62.75 26.22 -40.83
N ALA A 129 62.08 26.39 -41.97
CA ALA A 129 60.63 26.38 -42.07
C ALA A 129 60.04 25.00 -41.72
N VAL A 130 60.63 23.92 -42.24
CA VAL A 130 60.22 22.54 -41.90
C VAL A 130 60.38 22.26 -40.41
N GLN A 131 61.49 22.69 -39.79
CA GLN A 131 61.70 22.52 -38.36
C GLN A 131 60.68 23.32 -37.52
N GLU A 132 60.36 24.54 -37.94
CA GLU A 132 59.37 25.37 -37.28
C GLU A 132 57.96 24.77 -37.39
N GLU A 133 57.56 24.28 -38.57
CA GLU A 133 56.29 23.56 -38.74
C GLU A 133 56.26 22.27 -37.91
N ARG A 134 57.39 21.56 -37.76
CA ARG A 134 57.49 20.38 -36.89
C ARG A 134 57.28 20.75 -35.42
N ARG A 135 57.83 21.86 -34.94
CA ARG A 135 57.60 22.37 -33.57
C ARG A 135 56.12 22.73 -33.37
N LYS A 136 55.52 23.49 -34.30
CA LYS A 136 54.10 23.83 -34.23
C LYS A 136 53.21 22.59 -34.21
N ALA A 137 53.53 21.57 -35.01
CA ALA A 137 52.80 20.31 -35.01
C ALA A 137 52.90 19.58 -33.65
N GLN A 138 54.08 19.60 -33.02
CA GLN A 138 54.28 19.04 -31.68
C GLN A 138 53.46 19.82 -30.63
N GLU A 139 53.50 21.15 -30.66
CA GLU A 139 52.70 22.01 -29.76
C GLU A 139 51.20 21.78 -29.90
N LEU A 140 50.69 21.69 -31.13
CA LEU A 140 49.29 21.37 -31.40
C LEU A 140 48.91 19.98 -30.91
N THR A 141 49.79 18.99 -31.05
CA THR A 141 49.56 17.63 -30.56
C THR A 141 49.46 17.61 -29.03
N MET A 142 50.37 18.32 -28.35
CA MET A 142 50.31 18.50 -26.89
C MET A 142 48.99 19.15 -26.46
N TRP A 143 48.62 20.24 -27.14
CA TRP A 143 47.37 20.94 -26.87
C TRP A 143 46.17 20.02 -27.06
N LEU A 144 46.13 19.22 -28.12
CA LEU A 144 45.04 18.27 -28.39
C LEU A 144 44.93 17.22 -27.28
N HIS A 145 46.04 16.62 -26.85
CA HIS A 145 46.04 15.65 -25.74
C HIS A 145 45.56 16.26 -24.43
N THR A 146 45.95 17.50 -24.10
CA THR A 146 45.43 18.17 -22.90
C THR A 146 43.92 18.40 -22.98
N LYS A 147 43.39 18.73 -24.17
CA LYS A 147 41.94 18.86 -24.37
C LYS A 147 41.23 17.53 -24.23
N GLU A 148 41.76 16.45 -24.78
CA GLU A 148 41.20 15.09 -24.61
C GLU A 148 41.19 14.65 -23.14
N ASP A 149 42.25 14.92 -22.38
CA ASP A 149 42.30 14.65 -20.93
C ASP A 149 41.19 15.42 -20.20
N THR A 150 41.01 16.72 -20.51
CA THR A 150 39.94 17.52 -19.89
C THR A 150 38.54 17.00 -20.23
N ILE A 151 38.32 16.53 -21.46
CA ILE A 151 37.03 15.94 -21.87
C ILE A 151 36.77 14.65 -21.09
N ARG A 152 37.77 13.78 -20.95
CA ARG A 152 37.65 12.53 -20.17
C ARG A 152 37.33 12.81 -18.70
N GLU A 153 38.00 13.79 -18.08
CA GLU A 153 37.69 14.17 -16.71
C GLU A 153 36.27 14.76 -16.56
N MET A 154 35.84 15.62 -17.49
CA MET A 154 34.47 16.16 -17.47
C MET A 154 33.43 15.05 -17.60
N TRP A 155 33.70 14.03 -18.43
CA TRP A 155 32.79 12.91 -18.63
C TRP A 155 32.60 12.08 -17.34
N VAL A 156 33.67 11.83 -16.58
CA VAL A 156 33.57 11.15 -15.27
C VAL A 156 32.82 12.01 -14.26
N ARG A 157 33.08 13.33 -14.20
CA ARG A 157 32.35 14.25 -13.32
C ARG A 157 30.85 14.30 -13.65
N ASP A 158 30.49 14.37 -14.93
CA ASP A 158 29.10 14.36 -15.38
C ASP A 158 28.42 13.02 -15.05
N SER A 159 29.11 11.89 -15.25
CA SER A 159 28.60 10.56 -14.88
C SER A 159 28.34 10.43 -13.38
N LEU A 160 29.24 10.95 -12.54
CA LEU A 160 29.07 10.99 -11.09
C LEU A 160 27.87 11.87 -10.67
N LEU A 161 27.77 13.07 -11.24
CA LEU A 161 26.65 13.99 -10.97
C LEU A 161 25.31 13.37 -11.37
N ARG A 162 25.25 12.76 -12.56
CA ARG A 162 24.07 12.05 -13.06
C ARG A 162 23.64 10.95 -12.10
N LYS A 163 24.59 10.21 -11.52
CA LYS A 163 24.32 9.14 -10.55
C LYS A 163 23.79 9.66 -9.22
N HIS A 164 24.33 10.77 -8.73
CA HIS A 164 23.75 11.47 -7.58
C HIS A 164 22.31 11.95 -7.86
N GLN A 165 22.05 12.49 -9.05
CA GLN A 165 20.74 12.94 -9.46
C GLN A 165 19.74 11.79 -9.59
N GLU A 166 20.13 10.67 -10.21
CA GLU A 166 19.34 9.44 -10.29
C GLU A 166 18.98 8.90 -8.90
N ARG A 167 19.93 8.90 -7.96
CA ARG A 167 19.67 8.50 -6.56
C ARG A 167 18.68 9.44 -5.88
N ALA A 168 18.86 10.75 -6.01
CA ALA A 168 17.96 11.73 -5.43
C ALA A 168 16.53 11.61 -6.01
N GLN A 169 16.41 11.38 -7.32
CA GLN A 169 15.13 11.18 -7.99
C GLN A 169 14.45 9.88 -7.52
N ARG A 170 15.18 8.76 -7.42
CA ARG A 170 14.66 7.50 -6.86
C ARG A 170 14.13 7.68 -5.44
N MET A 171 14.90 8.33 -4.56
CA MET A 171 14.46 8.60 -3.19
C MET A 171 13.20 9.48 -3.12
N LYS A 172 13.08 10.44 -4.04
CA LYS A 172 11.89 11.29 -4.16
C LYS A 172 10.66 10.47 -4.59
N GLU A 173 10.81 9.63 -5.61
CA GLU A 173 9.73 8.76 -6.10
C GLU A 173 9.28 7.75 -5.04
N GLU A 174 10.21 7.16 -4.30
CA GLU A 174 9.91 6.28 -3.17
C GLU A 174 9.13 7.01 -2.08
N ARG A 175 9.60 8.21 -1.67
CA ARG A 175 8.88 9.06 -0.71
C ARG A 175 7.48 9.40 -1.19
N ASP A 176 7.31 9.73 -2.46
CA ASP A 176 6.00 10.04 -3.04
C ASP A 176 5.08 8.82 -3.09
N SER A 177 5.63 7.63 -3.37
CA SER A 177 4.88 6.38 -3.34
C SER A 177 4.44 6.03 -1.92
N LEU A 178 5.32 6.15 -0.93
CA LEU A 178 5.02 5.94 0.49
C LEU A 178 4.01 6.97 1.01
N SER A 179 4.08 8.22 0.57
CA SER A 179 3.09 9.24 0.92
C SER A 179 1.70 8.90 0.35
N LYS A 180 1.62 8.30 -0.84
CA LYS A 180 0.35 7.83 -1.42
C LYS A 180 -0.19 6.63 -0.65
N GLU A 181 0.66 5.65 -0.30
CA GLU A 181 0.27 4.51 0.53
C GLU A 181 -0.23 4.96 1.91
N LEU A 182 0.49 5.88 2.58
CA LEU A 182 0.08 6.44 3.86
C LEU A 182 -1.30 7.10 3.78
N ARG A 183 -1.60 7.82 2.68
CA ARG A 183 -2.91 8.42 2.47
C ARG A 183 -3.99 7.35 2.33
N LYS A 184 -3.76 6.31 1.52
CA LYS A 184 -4.68 5.16 1.39
C LYS A 184 -4.94 4.49 2.74
N CYS A 185 -3.90 4.22 3.53
CA CYS A 185 -4.06 3.63 4.85
C CYS A 185 -4.84 4.54 5.82
N LYS A 186 -4.69 5.87 5.72
CA LYS A 186 -5.51 6.81 6.49
C LYS A 186 -6.97 6.73 6.07
N ASP A 187 -7.25 6.73 4.78
CA ASP A 187 -8.62 6.63 4.23
C ASP A 187 -9.30 5.32 4.63
N GLU A 188 -8.57 4.20 4.55
CA GLU A 188 -9.02 2.88 5.02
C GLU A 188 -9.32 2.89 6.53
N ASN A 189 -8.45 3.51 7.35
CA ASN A 189 -8.67 3.63 8.79
C ASN A 189 -9.91 4.47 9.12
N TYR A 190 -10.14 5.59 8.40
CA TYR A 190 -11.36 6.38 8.54
C TYR A 190 -12.61 5.58 8.13
N SER A 191 -12.54 4.81 7.05
CA SER A 191 -13.62 3.93 6.60
C SER A 191 -13.96 2.84 7.63
N LEU A 192 -12.93 2.22 8.23
CA LEU A 192 -13.09 1.24 9.31
C LEU A 192 -13.67 1.88 10.57
N ALA A 193 -13.20 3.06 10.97
CA ALA A 193 -13.73 3.80 12.11
C ALA A 193 -15.21 4.15 11.90
N MET A 194 -15.59 4.59 10.70
CA MET A 194 -16.98 4.88 10.33
C MET A 194 -17.85 3.62 10.38
N SER A 195 -17.35 2.50 9.84
CA SER A 195 -18.06 1.22 9.87
C SER A 195 -18.24 0.71 11.30
N TYR A 196 -17.22 0.86 12.15
CA TYR A 196 -17.29 0.50 13.57
C TYR A 196 -18.29 1.38 14.33
N ALA A 197 -18.29 2.70 14.09
CA ALA A 197 -19.26 3.61 14.69
C ALA A 197 -20.70 3.20 14.32
N LYS A 198 -20.95 2.93 13.04
CA LYS A 198 -22.25 2.45 12.56
C LYS A 198 -22.67 1.14 13.23
N GLN A 199 -21.78 0.15 13.31
CA GLN A 199 -22.07 -1.12 13.98
C GLN A 199 -22.33 -0.92 15.49
N SER A 200 -21.64 0.02 16.14
CA SER A 200 -21.87 0.36 17.54
C SER A 200 -23.23 1.03 17.76
N GLU A 201 -23.66 1.90 16.85
CA GLU A 201 -25.00 2.50 16.87
C GLU A 201 -26.09 1.45 16.65
N GLU A 202 -25.93 0.58 15.64
CA GLU A 202 -26.84 -0.53 15.36
C GLU A 202 -26.97 -1.48 16.55
N LYS A 203 -25.85 -1.83 17.20
CA LYS A 203 -25.83 -2.62 18.44
C LYS A 203 -26.60 -1.92 19.55
N SER A 204 -26.39 -0.62 19.74
CA SER A 204 -27.07 0.15 20.79
C SER A 204 -28.57 0.22 20.52
N ALA A 205 -28.99 0.41 19.27
CA ALA A 205 -30.39 0.39 18.86
C ALA A 205 -31.04 -0.99 19.10
N ALA A 206 -30.32 -2.09 18.80
CA ALA A 206 -30.80 -3.44 19.09
C ALA A 206 -30.95 -3.70 20.59
N LEU A 207 -30.02 -3.20 21.42
CA LEU A 207 -30.09 -3.28 22.88
C LEU A 207 -31.28 -2.48 23.43
N MET A 208 -31.55 -1.28 22.91
CA MET A 208 -32.72 -0.49 23.30
C MET A 208 -34.03 -1.23 22.97
N LYS A 209 -34.16 -1.77 21.75
CA LYS A 209 -35.32 -2.60 21.36
C LYS A 209 -35.49 -3.82 22.24
N ASN A 210 -34.40 -4.48 22.63
CA ASN A 210 -34.46 -5.62 23.55
C ASN A 210 -34.97 -5.19 24.93
N ARG A 211 -34.54 -4.02 25.43
CA ARG A 211 -35.04 -3.46 26.68
C ARG A 211 -36.54 -3.15 26.62
N ASP A 212 -37.00 -2.56 25.52
CA ASP A 212 -38.42 -2.26 25.31
C ASP A 212 -39.27 -3.54 25.29
N LEU A 213 -38.79 -4.59 24.61
CA LEU A 213 -39.46 -5.89 24.59
C LEU A 213 -39.53 -6.54 25.98
N ILE A 214 -38.48 -6.39 26.81
CA ILE A 214 -38.50 -6.87 28.20
C ILE A 214 -39.58 -6.14 29.01
N LEU A 215 -39.66 -4.82 28.86
CA LEU A 215 -40.69 -4.01 29.53
C LEU A 215 -42.10 -4.42 29.09
N GLU A 216 -42.31 -4.70 27.81
CA GLU A 216 -43.59 -5.20 27.28
C GLU A 216 -43.93 -6.58 27.85
N ILE A 217 -42.96 -7.49 27.91
CA ILE A 217 -43.13 -8.82 28.52
C ILE A 217 -43.56 -8.67 29.99
N ASP A 218 -42.93 -7.79 30.75
CA ASP A 218 -43.27 -7.59 32.16
C ASP A 218 -44.65 -6.94 32.32
N HIS A 219 -45.02 -6.01 31.44
CA HIS A 219 -46.38 -5.46 31.39
C HIS A 219 -47.43 -6.55 31.12
N LEU A 220 -47.18 -7.41 30.13
CA LEU A 220 -48.06 -8.53 29.78
C LEU A 220 -48.16 -9.54 30.93
N LYS A 221 -47.07 -9.86 31.63
CA LYS A 221 -47.08 -10.71 32.83
C LYS A 221 -47.96 -10.13 33.92
N HIS A 222 -47.86 -8.82 34.19
CA HIS A 222 -48.69 -8.15 35.18
C HIS A 222 -50.18 -8.14 34.78
N SER A 223 -50.48 -7.89 33.51
CA SER A 223 -51.84 -7.94 32.96
C SER A 223 -52.44 -9.34 33.09
N LEU A 224 -51.67 -10.38 32.72
CA LEU A 224 -52.05 -11.78 32.88
C LEU A 224 -52.32 -12.12 34.34
N MET A 225 -51.43 -11.74 35.25
CA MET A 225 -51.60 -11.97 36.69
C MET A 225 -52.88 -11.33 37.23
N LYS A 226 -53.18 -10.09 36.83
CA LYS A 226 -54.42 -9.41 37.21
C LYS A 226 -55.65 -10.15 36.69
N ALA A 227 -55.65 -10.55 35.41
CA ALA A 227 -56.76 -11.30 34.82
C ALA A 227 -56.95 -12.67 35.48
N GLU A 228 -55.86 -13.35 35.85
CA GLU A 228 -55.90 -14.61 36.61
C GLU A 228 -56.51 -14.41 38.00
N ASP A 229 -56.15 -13.33 38.70
CA ASP A 229 -56.68 -13.03 40.03
C ASP A 229 -58.16 -12.62 40.00
N ASP A 230 -58.57 -11.81 39.02
CA ASP A 230 -59.98 -11.49 38.76
C ASP A 230 -60.78 -12.77 38.49
N CYS A 231 -60.25 -13.68 37.65
CA CYS A 231 -60.87 -14.99 37.42
C CYS A 231 -60.97 -15.85 38.69
N LYS A 232 -59.96 -15.82 39.58
CA LYS A 232 -60.02 -16.53 40.87
C LYS A 232 -61.08 -15.93 41.78
N LEU A 233 -61.23 -14.61 41.82
CA LEU A 233 -62.25 -13.91 42.60
C LEU A 233 -63.66 -14.23 42.09
N GLU A 234 -63.88 -14.18 40.77
CA GLU A 234 -65.15 -14.56 40.16
C GLU A 234 -65.51 -16.02 40.42
N ARG A 235 -64.54 -16.94 40.32
CA ARG A 235 -64.75 -18.35 40.71
C ARG A 235 -65.15 -18.47 42.18
N LYS A 236 -64.48 -17.75 43.09
CA LYS A 236 -64.87 -17.74 44.52
C LYS A 236 -66.29 -17.18 44.71
N HIS A 237 -66.66 -16.12 43.99
CA HIS A 237 -67.99 -15.54 44.05
C HIS A 237 -69.05 -16.53 43.52
N THR A 238 -68.80 -17.16 42.38
CA THR A 238 -69.69 -18.19 41.81
C THR A 238 -69.84 -19.37 42.75
N MET A 239 -68.76 -19.81 43.41
CA MET A 239 -68.82 -20.88 44.40
C MET A 239 -69.63 -20.49 45.64
N LYS A 240 -69.48 -19.26 46.15
CA LYS A 240 -70.31 -18.75 47.25
C LYS A 240 -71.78 -18.69 46.85
N LEU A 241 -72.10 -18.23 45.64
CA LEU A 241 -73.47 -18.19 45.13
C LEU A 241 -74.06 -19.59 44.97
N LYS A 242 -73.30 -20.52 44.39
CA LYS A 242 -73.68 -21.93 44.28
C LYS A 242 -73.96 -22.54 45.65
N HIS A 243 -73.10 -22.29 46.63
CA HIS A 243 -73.31 -22.75 48.00
C HIS A 243 -74.56 -22.13 48.63
N ALA A 244 -74.80 -20.82 48.45
CA ALA A 244 -76.03 -20.17 48.94
C ALA A 244 -77.31 -20.73 48.29
N ILE A 245 -77.24 -21.12 47.01
CA ILE A 245 -78.32 -21.82 46.31
C ILE A 245 -78.53 -23.23 46.87
N GLU A 246 -77.45 -23.98 47.12
CA GLU A 246 -77.49 -25.33 47.71
C GLU A 246 -78.00 -25.32 49.16
N GLN A 247 -77.72 -24.27 49.93
CA GLN A 247 -78.20 -24.07 51.31
C GLN A 247 -79.63 -23.52 51.37
N ARG A 248 -80.25 -23.19 50.24
CA ARG A 248 -81.64 -22.74 50.21
C ARG A 248 -82.54 -23.93 50.55
N PRO A 249 -83.41 -23.84 51.57
CA PRO A 249 -84.32 -24.94 51.89
C PRO A 249 -85.18 -25.24 50.65
N SER A 250 -85.27 -26.53 50.31
CA SER A 250 -86.01 -26.98 49.14
C SER A 250 -87.50 -26.62 49.28
N HIS A 251 -88.19 -26.44 48.16
CA HIS A 251 -89.60 -26.08 48.16
C HIS A 251 -90.45 -27.12 48.92
N GLU A 252 -90.06 -28.39 48.91
CA GLU A 252 -90.65 -29.46 49.74
C GLU A 252 -90.45 -29.22 51.23
N VAL A 253 -89.23 -28.93 51.71
CA VAL A 253 -88.98 -28.72 53.15
C VAL A 253 -89.70 -27.46 53.66
N VAL A 254 -89.77 -26.39 52.86
CA VAL A 254 -90.55 -25.20 53.21
C VAL A 254 -92.05 -25.51 53.25
N TRP A 255 -92.53 -26.34 52.32
CA TRP A 255 -93.93 -26.76 52.26
C TRP A 255 -94.30 -27.70 53.43
N GLU A 256 -93.41 -28.62 53.80
CA GLU A 256 -93.57 -29.50 54.96
C GLU A 256 -93.63 -28.69 56.27
N ILE A 257 -92.72 -27.73 56.48
CA ILE A 257 -92.76 -26.83 57.65
C ILE A 257 -94.03 -25.98 57.65
N GLN A 258 -94.52 -25.56 56.47
CA GLN A 258 -95.76 -24.80 56.35
C GLN A 258 -96.98 -25.67 56.69
N GLN A 259 -97.01 -26.93 56.25
CA GLN A 259 -98.05 -27.90 56.59
C GLN A 259 -98.00 -28.24 58.09
N GLU A 260 -96.80 -28.40 58.66
CA GLU A 260 -96.59 -28.66 60.08
C GLU A 260 -97.00 -27.45 60.93
N LYS A 261 -96.78 -26.23 60.46
CA LYS A 261 -97.31 -24.99 61.06
C LYS A 261 -98.84 -24.94 61.02
N GLU A 262 -99.47 -25.32 59.91
CA GLU A 262 -100.93 -25.41 59.81
C GLU A 262 -101.51 -26.50 60.73
N LEU A 263 -100.81 -27.62 60.84
CA LEU A 263 -101.20 -28.74 61.71
C LEU A 263 -101.00 -28.39 63.20
N LEU A 264 -99.93 -27.67 63.56
CA LEU A 264 -99.72 -27.12 64.90
C LEU A 264 -100.70 -25.98 65.23
N LEU A 265 -101.15 -25.20 64.25
CA LEU A 265 -102.24 -24.24 64.41
C LEU A 265 -103.58 -24.96 64.64
N ALA A 266 -103.86 -26.04 63.90
CA ALA A 266 -105.04 -26.88 64.12
C ALA A 266 -105.00 -27.57 65.50
N LYS A 267 -103.82 -28.03 65.93
CA LYS A 267 -103.63 -28.61 67.28
C LYS A 267 -103.75 -27.56 68.39
N ASN A 268 -103.31 -26.32 68.18
CA ASN A 268 -103.58 -25.23 69.11
C ASN A 268 -105.08 -24.88 69.16
N GLN A 269 -105.79 -24.94 68.03
CA GLN A 269 -107.26 -24.80 68.00
C GLN A 269 -108.01 -25.98 68.66
N GLU A 270 -107.48 -27.21 68.58
CA GLU A 270 -108.02 -28.38 69.31
C GLU A 270 -107.72 -28.32 70.82
N LEU A 271 -106.52 -27.85 71.20
CA LEU A 271 -106.13 -27.62 72.60
C LEU A 271 -106.86 -26.42 73.24
N GLU A 272 -107.28 -25.43 72.45
CA GLU A 272 -108.21 -24.38 72.87
C GLU A 272 -109.66 -24.86 73.02
N ASN A 273 -110.03 -26.04 72.47
CA ASN A 273 -111.42 -26.51 72.43
C ASN A 273 -111.73 -27.82 73.18
N THR A 274 -110.81 -28.37 73.98
CA THR A 274 -111.14 -29.54 74.83
C THR A 274 -110.43 -29.55 76.19
N LEU A 275 -111.08 -28.93 77.19
CA LEU A 275 -110.83 -29.15 78.62
C LEU A 275 -112.17 -29.32 79.35
N GLN A 276 -112.28 -30.41 80.13
CA GLN A 276 -113.39 -30.86 81.01
C GLN A 276 -114.44 -31.79 80.37
N VAL A 277 -114.84 -32.95 80.92
CA VAL A 277 -114.63 -33.62 82.23
C VAL A 277 -115.11 -35.09 82.17
N GLY A 278 -114.49 -35.97 82.98
CA GLY A 278 -115.11 -37.18 83.61
C GLY A 278 -115.14 -38.46 82.76
N GLY A 279 -114.53 -39.60 83.13
CA GLY A 279 -114.69 -40.40 84.36
C GLY A 279 -115.87 -41.40 84.17
N VAL A 280 -115.84 -42.72 84.42
CA VAL A 280 -115.21 -43.53 85.48
C VAL A 280 -115.48 -45.06 85.20
N ASN A 281 -114.58 -45.97 85.64
CA ASN A 281 -114.75 -47.41 86.06
C ASN A 281 -114.97 -48.55 85.01
N LEU A 282 -114.55 -49.82 85.19
CA LEU A 282 -113.99 -50.61 86.32
C LEU A 282 -113.31 -51.93 85.81
N GLU A 283 -112.18 -52.28 86.44
CA GLU A 283 -111.68 -53.61 86.88
C GLU A 283 -111.40 -54.84 85.95
N ARG A 284 -110.11 -55.23 85.99
CA ARG A 284 -109.56 -56.49 86.57
C ARG A 284 -109.33 -57.69 85.65
N SER A 285 -108.04 -57.92 85.31
CA SER A 285 -107.45 -59.27 85.26
C SER A 285 -105.90 -59.25 85.32
N LEU A 286 -105.39 -58.76 86.45
CA LEU A 286 -104.03 -59.05 86.92
C LEU A 286 -103.92 -60.54 87.24
N SER A 287 -103.48 -61.33 86.25
CA SER A 287 -102.75 -62.62 86.36
C SER A 287 -102.45 -63.23 84.98
N LYS A 288 -102.11 -62.38 84.00
CA LYS A 288 -101.56 -62.77 82.67
C LYS A 288 -100.69 -61.68 82.01
N GLU A 289 -100.51 -60.57 82.73
CA GLU A 289 -99.97 -59.30 82.23
C GLU A 289 -98.44 -59.20 82.37
N THR A 290 -97.81 -59.98 83.27
CA THR A 290 -96.34 -60.09 83.31
C THR A 290 -95.80 -60.81 82.08
N LEU A 291 -96.40 -61.94 81.67
CA LEU A 291 -96.00 -62.63 80.44
C LEU A 291 -96.36 -61.87 79.16
N GLU A 292 -97.49 -61.16 79.11
CA GLU A 292 -97.87 -60.35 77.94
C GLU A 292 -97.02 -59.09 77.81
N ASN A 293 -96.62 -58.46 78.93
CA ASN A 293 -95.65 -57.37 78.93
C ASN A 293 -94.24 -57.85 78.58
N ASP A 294 -93.80 -59.00 79.10
CA ASP A 294 -92.53 -59.62 78.73
C ASP A 294 -92.52 -60.00 77.23
N CYS A 295 -93.62 -60.52 76.69
CA CYS A 295 -93.76 -60.82 75.26
C CYS A 295 -93.78 -59.55 74.40
N ARG A 296 -94.45 -58.48 74.83
CA ARG A 296 -94.47 -57.19 74.15
C ARG A 296 -93.10 -56.51 74.19
N GLN A 297 -92.40 -56.59 75.31
CA GLN A 297 -91.03 -56.10 75.47
C GLN A 297 -90.07 -56.86 74.54
N ILE A 298 -90.13 -58.20 74.53
CA ILE A 298 -89.32 -59.03 73.60
C ILE A 298 -89.65 -58.72 72.13
N LEU A 299 -90.91 -58.42 71.80
CA LEU A 299 -91.31 -58.04 70.44
C LEU A 299 -90.81 -56.65 70.04
N GLU A 300 -90.86 -55.66 70.94
CA GLU A 300 -90.34 -54.32 70.66
C GLU A 300 -88.80 -54.34 70.59
N GLU A 301 -88.12 -55.06 71.48
CA GLU A 301 -86.67 -55.29 71.40
C GLU A 301 -86.29 -55.98 70.06
N ARG A 302 -87.07 -56.98 69.62
CA ARG A 302 -86.88 -57.60 68.29
C ARG A 302 -87.14 -56.61 67.15
N ARG A 303 -88.14 -55.74 67.28
CA ARG A 303 -88.49 -54.72 66.27
C ARG A 303 -87.40 -53.65 66.16
N GLU A 304 -86.88 -53.19 67.29
CA GLU A 304 -85.75 -52.29 67.40
C GLU A 304 -84.51 -52.91 66.75
N LEU A 305 -84.16 -54.15 67.10
CA LEU A 305 -83.04 -54.87 66.47
C LEU A 305 -83.19 -54.96 64.95
N VAL A 306 -84.40 -55.24 64.44
CA VAL A 306 -84.67 -55.27 62.99
C VAL A 306 -84.51 -53.89 62.35
N ASN A 307 -84.98 -52.83 63.02
CA ASN A 307 -84.80 -51.44 62.57
C ASN A 307 -83.31 -51.04 62.57
N THR A 308 -82.55 -51.41 63.61
CA THR A 308 -81.10 -51.21 63.69
C THR A 308 -80.40 -51.95 62.56
N ILE A 309 -80.73 -53.23 62.31
CA ILE A 309 -80.20 -54.01 61.19
C ILE A 309 -80.50 -53.32 59.84
N TYR A 310 -81.71 -52.79 59.65
CA TYR A 310 -82.07 -52.08 58.44
C TYR A 310 -81.26 -50.78 58.26
N SER A 311 -81.11 -49.99 59.32
CA SER A 311 -80.32 -48.74 59.31
C SER A 311 -78.84 -49.02 59.01
N LEU A 312 -78.23 -50.00 59.68
CA LEU A 312 -76.85 -50.44 59.44
C LEU A 312 -76.66 -50.95 58.01
N ARG A 313 -77.62 -51.70 57.46
CA ARG A 313 -77.57 -52.14 56.05
C ARG A 313 -77.69 -50.97 55.06
N LYS A 314 -78.44 -49.93 55.41
CA LYS A 314 -78.56 -48.71 54.58
C LYS A 314 -77.26 -47.90 54.63
N GLU A 315 -76.65 -47.77 55.80
CA GLU A 315 -75.36 -47.11 56.00
C GLU A 315 -74.23 -47.87 55.32
N LEU A 316 -74.18 -49.20 55.43
CA LEU A 316 -73.21 -50.04 54.71
C LEU A 316 -73.30 -49.84 53.19
N ARG A 317 -74.52 -49.76 52.65
CA ARG A 317 -74.75 -49.47 51.22
C ARG A 317 -74.25 -48.07 50.84
N ARG A 318 -74.55 -47.05 51.65
CA ARG A 318 -74.05 -45.66 51.44
C ARG A 318 -72.52 -45.60 51.51
N ALA A 319 -71.92 -46.23 52.51
CA ALA A 319 -70.47 -46.29 52.68
C ALA A 319 -69.80 -46.98 51.47
N LYS A 320 -70.40 -48.06 50.95
CA LYS A 320 -69.89 -48.76 49.76
C LYS A 320 -69.97 -47.91 48.49
N VAL A 321 -71.02 -47.13 48.31
CA VAL A 321 -71.12 -46.17 47.19
C VAL A 321 -70.06 -45.07 47.31
N LEU A 322 -69.85 -44.52 48.51
CA LEU A 322 -68.78 -43.54 48.75
C LEU A 322 -67.39 -44.13 48.50
N GLN A 323 -67.16 -45.38 48.94
CA GLN A 323 -65.91 -46.09 48.67
C GLN A 323 -65.65 -46.22 47.17
N ASN A 324 -66.66 -46.58 46.38
CA ASN A 324 -66.53 -46.66 44.92
C ASN A 324 -66.21 -45.29 44.30
N LYS A 325 -66.90 -44.22 44.74
CA LYS A 325 -66.62 -42.85 44.27
C LYS A 325 -65.18 -42.42 44.57
N TYR A 326 -64.70 -42.65 45.80
CA TYR A 326 -63.32 -42.32 46.16
C TYR A 326 -62.30 -43.17 45.41
N ALA A 327 -62.63 -44.42 45.06
CA ALA A 327 -61.78 -45.26 44.23
C ALA A 327 -61.66 -44.70 42.80
N GLU A 328 -62.78 -44.29 42.20
CA GLU A 328 -62.80 -43.63 40.88
C GLU A 328 -62.03 -42.30 40.89
N GLU A 329 -62.26 -41.44 41.90
CA GLU A 329 -61.52 -40.18 42.06
C GLU A 329 -60.01 -40.41 42.23
N LYS A 330 -59.62 -41.43 42.99
CA LYS A 330 -58.23 -41.82 43.17
C LYS A 330 -57.60 -42.26 41.84
N GLU A 331 -58.28 -43.11 41.07
CA GLU A 331 -57.80 -43.54 39.75
C GLU A 331 -57.64 -42.34 38.79
N MET A 332 -58.60 -41.43 38.77
CA MET A 332 -58.53 -40.21 37.97
C MET A 332 -57.34 -39.32 38.37
N LEU A 333 -57.11 -39.12 39.67
CA LEU A 333 -55.97 -38.36 40.17
C LEU A 333 -54.64 -39.05 39.87
N GLU A 334 -54.57 -40.37 39.96
CA GLU A 334 -53.38 -41.15 39.59
C GLU A 334 -53.08 -40.98 38.10
N LEU A 335 -54.08 -41.07 37.23
CA LEU A 335 -53.94 -40.81 35.79
C LEU A 335 -53.44 -39.38 35.53
N GLN A 336 -54.03 -38.37 36.16
CA GLN A 336 -53.56 -36.98 36.05
C GLN A 336 -52.10 -36.81 36.51
N CYS A 337 -51.73 -37.42 37.63
CA CYS A 337 -50.35 -37.41 38.14
C CYS A 337 -49.37 -38.08 37.17
N THR A 338 -49.78 -39.17 36.50
CA THR A 338 -48.94 -39.82 35.48
C THR A 338 -48.80 -38.96 34.22
N SER A 339 -49.85 -38.26 33.79
CA SER A 339 -49.80 -37.31 32.67
C SER A 339 -48.83 -36.17 32.97
N LEU A 340 -48.99 -35.49 34.10
CA LEU A 340 -48.13 -34.37 34.51
C LEU A 340 -46.66 -34.80 34.65
N ARG A 341 -46.40 -36.02 35.15
CA ARG A 341 -45.04 -36.57 35.19
C ARG A 341 -44.44 -36.76 33.80
N LYS A 342 -45.23 -37.26 32.83
CA LYS A 342 -44.79 -37.38 31.43
C LYS A 342 -44.52 -36.02 30.80
N ASP A 343 -45.38 -35.04 31.05
CA ASP A 343 -45.21 -33.68 30.54
C ASP A 343 -43.95 -33.01 31.13
N SER A 344 -43.74 -33.11 32.45
CA SER A 344 -42.53 -32.61 33.11
C SER A 344 -41.26 -33.25 32.55
N GLN A 345 -41.27 -34.57 32.30
CA GLN A 345 -40.17 -35.27 31.65
C GLN A 345 -39.94 -34.79 30.21
N MET A 346 -40.99 -34.51 29.45
CA MET A 346 -40.90 -33.99 28.10
C MET A 346 -40.29 -32.57 28.10
N TYR A 347 -40.74 -31.68 28.98
CA TYR A 347 -40.16 -30.34 29.14
C TYR A 347 -38.69 -30.40 29.55
N LYS A 348 -38.34 -31.28 30.49
CA LYS A 348 -36.94 -31.50 30.89
C LYS A 348 -36.06 -31.89 29.70
N LYS A 349 -36.48 -32.91 28.94
CA LYS A 349 -35.77 -33.35 27.72
C LYS A 349 -35.66 -32.24 26.68
N ARG A 350 -36.72 -31.43 26.51
CA ARG A 350 -36.72 -30.30 25.59
C ARG A 350 -35.73 -29.21 26.01
N ILE A 351 -35.67 -28.88 27.30
CA ILE A 351 -34.70 -27.92 27.84
C ILE A 351 -33.27 -28.45 27.66
N GLU A 352 -33.04 -29.71 27.98
CA GLU A 352 -31.73 -30.37 27.78
C GLU A 352 -31.27 -30.29 26.31
N ALA A 353 -32.18 -30.56 25.36
CA ALA A 353 -31.89 -30.45 23.93
C ALA A 353 -31.56 -29.00 23.50
N VAL A 354 -32.29 -28.00 24.01
CA VAL A 354 -32.00 -26.58 23.72
C VAL A 354 -30.65 -26.16 24.31
N LEU A 355 -30.31 -26.62 25.51
CA LEU A 355 -29.01 -26.34 26.13
C LEU A 355 -27.86 -26.94 25.32
N GLN A 356 -28.01 -28.19 24.87
CA GLN A 356 -27.02 -28.84 23.99
C GLN A 356 -26.82 -28.05 22.70
N GLN A 357 -27.90 -27.61 22.05
CA GLN A 357 -27.81 -26.77 20.86
C GLN A 357 -27.11 -25.43 21.13
N MET A 358 -27.36 -24.79 22.28
CA MET A 358 -26.64 -23.57 22.65
C MET A 358 -25.15 -23.81 22.87
N GLU A 359 -24.77 -24.94 23.47
CA GLU A 359 -23.36 -25.32 23.65
C GLU A 359 -22.66 -25.57 22.31
N GLU A 360 -23.32 -26.25 21.37
CA GLU A 360 -22.81 -26.45 20.00
C GLU A 360 -22.57 -25.12 19.29
N VAL A 361 -23.56 -24.21 19.30
CA VAL A 361 -23.43 -22.86 18.70
C VAL A 361 -22.32 -22.05 19.37
N ALA A 362 -22.18 -22.14 20.70
CA ALA A 362 -21.10 -21.48 21.42
C ALA A 362 -19.72 -22.04 21.01
N ALA A 363 -19.60 -23.35 20.87
CA ALA A 363 -18.36 -24.00 20.42
C ALA A 363 -18.01 -23.63 18.97
N GLU A 364 -18.98 -23.59 18.06
CA GLU A 364 -18.78 -23.14 16.68
C GLU A 364 -18.32 -21.68 16.61
N ARG A 365 -18.94 -20.80 17.40
CA ARG A 365 -18.53 -19.40 17.51
C ARG A 365 -17.09 -19.28 18.01
N ASP A 366 -16.73 -20.01 19.05
CA ASP A 366 -15.39 -19.97 19.63
C ASP A 366 -14.34 -20.51 18.64
N GLN A 367 -14.67 -21.57 17.90
CA GLN A 367 -13.83 -22.10 16.82
C GLN A 367 -13.66 -21.09 15.67
N ALA A 368 -14.73 -20.39 15.28
CA ALA A 368 -14.67 -19.33 14.27
C ALA A 368 -13.81 -18.14 14.73
N LEU A 369 -13.87 -17.78 16.02
CA LEU A 369 -13.01 -16.75 16.60
C LEU A 369 -11.54 -17.18 16.61
N LEU A 370 -11.25 -18.41 17.04
CA LEU A 370 -9.89 -18.95 17.06
C LEU A 370 -9.26 -18.99 15.67
N THR A 371 -9.97 -19.49 14.67
CA THR A 371 -9.49 -19.53 13.28
C THR A 371 -9.24 -18.12 12.74
N ARG A 372 -10.15 -17.17 13.00
CA ARG A 372 -9.95 -15.75 12.64
C ARG A 372 -8.71 -15.16 13.32
N GLU A 373 -8.51 -15.40 14.61
CA GLU A 373 -7.33 -14.94 15.34
C GLU A 373 -6.03 -15.54 14.81
N GLN A 374 -6.03 -16.82 14.43
CA GLN A 374 -4.89 -17.49 13.79
C GLN A 374 -4.53 -16.82 12.46
N PHE A 375 -5.52 -16.55 11.59
CA PHE A 375 -5.29 -15.82 10.34
C PHE A 375 -4.75 -14.41 10.58
N HIS A 376 -5.30 -13.66 11.53
CA HIS A 376 -4.78 -12.33 11.88
C HIS A 376 -3.33 -12.39 12.40
N MET A 377 -2.99 -13.41 13.20
CA MET A 377 -1.63 -13.62 13.68
C MET A 377 -0.67 -13.93 12.52
N GLN A 378 -1.06 -14.82 11.60
CA GLN A 378 -0.26 -15.14 10.40
C GLN A 378 -0.09 -13.90 9.51
N TYR A 379 -1.16 -13.16 9.26
CA TYR A 379 -1.10 -11.92 8.48
C TYR A 379 -0.15 -10.89 9.12
N SER A 380 -0.21 -10.72 10.44
CA SER A 380 0.69 -9.84 11.16
C SER A 380 2.15 -10.27 11.06
N LYS A 381 2.44 -11.59 11.11
CA LYS A 381 3.81 -12.11 10.92
C LYS A 381 4.32 -11.84 9.51
N ASN A 382 3.52 -12.16 8.50
CA ASN A 382 3.86 -11.93 7.09
C ASN A 382 4.12 -10.45 6.80
N LEU A 383 3.37 -9.54 7.45
CA LEU A 383 3.57 -8.10 7.30
C LEU A 383 4.95 -7.67 7.82
N VAL A 384 5.34 -8.15 9.01
CA VAL A 384 6.63 -7.87 9.63
C VAL A 384 7.78 -8.44 8.79
N GLU A 385 7.65 -9.68 8.31
CA GLU A 385 8.64 -10.31 7.43
C GLU A 385 8.80 -9.55 6.11
N ARG A 386 7.68 -9.12 5.49
CA ARG A 386 7.71 -8.29 4.29
C ARG A 386 8.43 -6.96 4.54
N ASP A 387 8.17 -6.32 5.68
CA ASP A 387 8.84 -5.06 6.03
C ASP A 387 10.33 -5.26 6.31
N ALA A 388 10.72 -6.40 6.89
CA ALA A 388 12.12 -6.79 7.04
C ALA A 388 12.81 -6.99 5.68
N HIS A 389 12.17 -7.66 4.72
CA HIS A 389 12.69 -7.82 3.37
C HIS A 389 12.80 -6.48 2.62
N ARG A 390 11.79 -5.60 2.75
CA ARG A 390 11.85 -4.24 2.19
C ARG A 390 13.04 -3.46 2.76
N LYS A 391 13.34 -3.61 4.05
CA LYS A 391 14.52 -3.02 4.69
C LYS A 391 15.82 -3.56 4.09
N GLN A 392 15.94 -4.89 3.96
CA GLN A 392 17.12 -5.52 3.36
C GLN A 392 17.35 -5.06 1.91
N ILE A 393 16.30 -4.94 1.11
CA ILE A 393 16.39 -4.46 -0.27
C ILE A 393 16.91 -3.02 -0.30
N ARG A 394 16.40 -2.13 0.57
CA ARG A 394 16.90 -0.74 0.65
C ARG A 394 18.38 -0.69 1.06
N GLU A 395 18.76 -1.42 2.10
CA GLU A 395 20.15 -1.48 2.58
C GLU A 395 21.12 -2.05 1.54
N LEU A 396 20.68 -3.03 0.74
CA LEU A 396 21.47 -3.54 -0.38
C LEU A 396 21.55 -2.52 -1.52
N GLY A 397 20.44 -1.84 -1.83
CA GLY A 397 20.41 -0.76 -2.82
C GLY A 397 21.36 0.38 -2.47
N GLU A 398 21.34 0.83 -1.21
CA GLU A 398 22.25 1.87 -0.69
C GLU A 398 23.72 1.44 -0.80
N ARG A 399 24.04 0.18 -0.45
CA ARG A 399 25.40 -0.36 -0.60
C ARG A 399 25.86 -0.42 -2.06
N CYS A 400 24.98 -0.82 -2.97
CA CYS A 400 25.28 -0.83 -4.40
C CYS A 400 25.55 0.60 -4.92
N ASP A 401 24.72 1.56 -4.54
CA ASP A 401 24.90 2.96 -4.91
C ASP A 401 26.23 3.53 -4.34
N GLU A 402 26.57 3.21 -3.09
CA GLU A 402 27.80 3.65 -2.46
C GLU A 402 29.06 3.08 -3.14
N MET A 403 29.06 1.77 -3.45
CA MET A 403 30.15 1.16 -4.22
C MET A 403 30.28 1.80 -5.61
N GLN A 404 29.17 2.11 -6.26
CA GLN A 404 29.19 2.74 -7.58
C GLN A 404 29.77 4.18 -7.52
N LEU A 405 29.46 4.94 -6.48
CA LEU A 405 30.07 6.25 -6.25
C LEU A 405 31.58 6.14 -5.99
N GLN A 406 32.00 5.16 -5.20
CA GLN A 406 33.43 4.91 -4.95
C GLN A 406 34.18 4.55 -6.24
N LEU A 407 33.58 3.77 -7.14
CA LEU A 407 34.16 3.45 -8.44
C LEU A 407 34.41 4.72 -9.26
N PHE A 408 33.42 5.60 -9.41
CA PHE A 408 33.61 6.86 -10.15
C PHE A 408 34.67 7.77 -9.53
N GLN A 409 34.76 7.81 -8.20
CA GLN A 409 35.83 8.54 -7.51
C GLN A 409 37.21 7.97 -7.83
N LYS A 410 37.33 6.63 -7.85
CA LYS A 410 38.59 5.95 -8.19
C LYS A 410 38.97 6.15 -9.67
N GLU A 411 38.01 6.08 -10.59
CA GLU A 411 38.22 6.40 -12.01
C GLU A 411 38.72 7.84 -12.20
N SER A 412 38.12 8.81 -11.48
CA SER A 412 38.59 10.19 -11.52
C SER A 412 40.02 10.35 -11.00
N GLN A 413 40.39 9.62 -9.93
CA GLN A 413 41.75 9.64 -9.39
C GLN A 413 42.75 9.02 -10.38
N LEU A 414 42.39 7.89 -11.00
CA LEU A 414 43.21 7.22 -12.01
C LEU A 414 43.49 8.13 -13.21
N LEU A 415 42.45 8.73 -13.79
CA LEU A 415 42.62 9.67 -14.91
C LEU A 415 43.54 10.86 -14.55
N ALA A 416 43.40 11.41 -13.34
CA ALA A 416 44.25 12.50 -12.88
C ALA A 416 45.73 12.06 -12.73
N THR A 417 45.98 10.82 -12.29
CA THR A 417 47.34 10.27 -12.22
C THR A 417 47.91 9.95 -13.60
N GLU A 418 47.11 9.40 -14.50
CA GLU A 418 47.51 9.13 -15.89
C GLU A 418 47.88 10.43 -16.63
N ALA A 419 47.08 11.50 -16.47
CA ALA A 419 47.37 12.80 -17.06
C ALA A 419 48.64 13.44 -16.49
N LYS A 420 48.98 13.19 -15.21
CA LYS A 420 50.28 13.61 -14.65
C LYS A 420 51.44 12.82 -15.24
N LEU A 421 51.27 11.51 -15.40
CA LEU A 421 52.29 10.62 -15.93
C LEU A 421 52.61 10.94 -17.40
N LYS A 422 51.58 11.19 -18.22
CA LYS A 422 51.74 11.64 -19.62
C LYS A 422 52.51 12.95 -19.72
N ARG A 423 52.25 13.92 -18.84
CA ARG A 423 53.01 15.19 -18.81
C ARG A 423 54.49 14.96 -18.50
N LEU A 424 54.79 14.13 -17.50
CA LEU A 424 56.18 13.81 -17.13
C LEU A 424 56.91 13.02 -18.23
N GLN A 425 56.22 12.14 -18.96
CA GLN A 425 56.79 11.41 -20.10
C GLN A 425 57.14 12.34 -21.27
N LEU A 426 56.43 13.45 -21.42
CA LEU A 426 56.65 14.41 -22.49
C LEU A 426 57.74 15.45 -22.15
N GLU A 427 58.02 15.67 -20.86
CA GLU A 427 59.10 16.56 -20.38
C GLU A 427 60.49 15.90 -20.43
N LEU A 428 60.60 14.60 -20.70
CA LEU A 428 61.89 13.91 -20.81
C LEU A 428 62.55 14.26 -22.17
N PRO A 429 63.76 14.85 -22.20
CA PRO A 429 64.43 15.17 -23.46
C PRO A 429 64.74 13.87 -24.20
N THR A 430 64.03 13.61 -25.31
CA THR A 430 64.47 12.62 -26.28
C THR A 430 65.81 13.11 -26.82
N PRO A 431 66.93 12.38 -26.59
CA PRO A 431 68.20 12.78 -27.18
C PRO A 431 68.03 12.73 -28.69
N THR A 432 68.35 13.84 -29.35
CA THR A 432 68.47 13.94 -30.80
C THR A 432 69.62 13.04 -31.24
N SER A 433 69.33 11.76 -31.54
CA SER A 433 70.19 10.99 -32.44
C SER A 433 69.56 11.06 -33.82
N ASP A 434 70.05 12.01 -34.61
CA ASP A 434 70.08 11.82 -36.06
C ASP A 434 70.85 10.52 -36.29
N LEU A 435 70.19 9.51 -36.84
CA LEU A 435 70.69 8.57 -37.84
C LEU A 435 69.60 7.52 -38.14
N ASP A 436 69.35 7.38 -39.44
CA ASP A 436 68.68 6.28 -40.13
C ASP A 436 67.15 6.16 -40.07
N ASP A 437 66.59 6.81 -41.09
CA ASP A 437 65.38 6.50 -41.82
C ASP A 437 65.39 5.05 -42.35
N THR A 438 65.16 4.05 -41.48
CA THR A 438 64.61 2.73 -41.86
C THR A 438 64.23 1.94 -40.61
N CYS A 439 63.06 2.23 -40.04
CA CYS A 439 62.38 1.26 -39.19
C CYS A 439 61.03 0.93 -39.82
N SER A 440 60.97 -0.29 -40.35
CA SER A 440 59.80 -0.93 -40.90
C SER A 440 58.58 -0.71 -40.01
N ARG A 441 57.49 -0.26 -40.65
CA ARG A 441 56.12 -0.59 -40.24
C ARG A 441 56.09 -2.11 -39.99
N ASP A 442 56.17 -2.51 -38.74
CA ASP A 442 55.63 -3.77 -38.21
C ASP A 442 55.95 -3.85 -36.72
N SER A 443 55.01 -3.41 -35.88
CA SER A 443 54.89 -3.82 -34.49
C SER A 443 53.49 -3.50 -34.00
N GLN A 444 52.63 -4.49 -34.17
CA GLN A 444 51.49 -4.84 -33.33
C GLN A 444 50.75 -3.68 -32.65
N GLU A 445 49.59 -3.37 -33.22
CA GLU A 445 48.41 -3.01 -32.45
C GLU A 445 48.22 -4.01 -31.30
N PHE A 446 48.78 -3.71 -30.12
CA PHE A 446 48.17 -4.16 -28.88
C PHE A 446 46.89 -3.34 -28.73
N SER A 447 45.84 -3.87 -29.37
CA SER A 447 44.46 -3.60 -29.00
C SER A 447 44.31 -4.02 -27.55
N ILE A 448 44.64 -3.12 -26.61
CA ILE A 448 43.98 -3.13 -25.32
C ILE A 448 42.55 -2.86 -25.69
N HIS A 449 41.77 -3.94 -25.73
CA HIS A 449 40.34 -3.90 -25.70
C HIS A 449 39.94 -2.89 -24.63
N SER A 450 39.67 -1.66 -25.06
CA SER A 450 38.68 -0.83 -24.44
C SER A 450 37.42 -1.68 -24.53
N SER A 451 37.17 -2.41 -23.46
CA SER A 451 35.83 -2.83 -23.10
C SER A 451 35.05 -1.54 -22.88
N SER A 452 34.70 -0.90 -24.00
CA SER A 452 33.42 -0.26 -24.19
C SER A 452 32.39 -1.34 -23.90
N SER A 453 32.17 -1.60 -22.61
CA SER A 453 30.85 -1.97 -22.15
C SER A 453 30.01 -0.73 -22.42
N PHE A 454 29.55 -0.64 -23.67
CA PHE A 454 28.24 -0.15 -23.96
C PHE A 454 27.32 -0.92 -23.00
N CYS A 455 27.10 -0.35 -21.80
CA CYS A 455 25.94 -0.67 -21.00
C CYS A 455 24.78 -0.07 -21.78
N ASP A 456 24.42 -0.81 -22.82
CA ASP A 456 23.11 -0.91 -23.39
C ASP A 456 22.15 -0.90 -22.19
N THR A 457 21.56 0.25 -21.91
CA THR A 457 20.36 0.36 -21.07
C THR A 457 19.26 -0.38 -21.81
N ARG A 458 19.38 -1.71 -21.87
CA ARG A 458 18.24 -2.60 -22.00
C ARG A 458 17.40 -2.29 -20.79
N LYS A 459 16.37 -1.48 -21.04
CA LYS A 459 15.12 -1.50 -20.30
C LYS A 459 14.74 -2.97 -20.16
N TYR A 460 15.13 -3.58 -19.05
CA TYR A 460 14.49 -4.76 -18.52
C TYR A 460 13.08 -4.30 -18.11
N ARG A 461 12.20 -4.18 -19.10
CA ARG A 461 10.77 -4.37 -18.92
C ARG A 461 10.58 -5.86 -18.65
N GLY A 462 11.03 -6.30 -17.49
CA GLY A 462 10.64 -7.57 -16.89
C GLY A 462 9.23 -7.40 -16.38
N SER A 463 8.26 -7.32 -17.30
CA SER A 463 6.86 -7.60 -17.01
C SER A 463 6.74 -9.09 -16.73
N LYS A 464 7.24 -9.54 -15.59
CA LYS A 464 6.72 -10.74 -14.96
C LYS A 464 5.38 -10.31 -14.37
N THR A 465 4.33 -10.60 -15.13
CA THR A 465 2.97 -10.70 -14.63
C THR A 465 2.99 -11.67 -13.45
N VAL A 466 3.22 -11.13 -12.25
CA VAL A 466 2.76 -11.78 -11.04
C VAL A 466 1.25 -11.74 -11.19
N THR A 467 0.69 -12.90 -11.46
CA THR A 467 -0.73 -13.18 -11.44
C THR A 467 -1.32 -12.56 -10.18
N GLU A 468 -1.99 -11.42 -10.34
CA GLU A 468 -2.93 -10.90 -9.37
C GLU A 468 -4.04 -11.94 -9.25
N SER A 469 -3.90 -12.86 -8.30
CA SER A 469 -5.02 -13.68 -7.87
C SER A 469 -5.96 -12.77 -7.08
N PRO A 470 -7.25 -12.68 -7.46
CA PRO A 470 -8.17 -11.70 -6.94
C PRO A 470 -8.66 -12.13 -5.56
N CYS A 471 -8.05 -11.65 -4.49
CA CYS A 471 -8.63 -11.77 -3.15
C CYS A 471 -9.62 -10.63 -2.88
N VAL A 472 -10.70 -10.58 -3.66
CA VAL A 472 -11.92 -9.88 -3.26
C VAL A 472 -12.63 -10.79 -2.26
N LEU A 473 -12.16 -10.82 -1.01
CA LEU A 473 -12.90 -11.41 0.10
C LEU A 473 -13.73 -10.31 0.75
N ARG A 474 -14.92 -10.12 0.18
CA ARG A 474 -16.01 -9.35 0.76
C ARG A 474 -16.51 -10.12 2.00
N PHE A 475 -15.94 -9.83 3.17
CA PHE A 475 -16.47 -10.37 4.42
C PHE A 475 -17.72 -9.58 4.84
N LEU A 476 -18.88 -10.19 4.62
CA LEU A 476 -20.11 -9.82 5.30
C LEU A 476 -19.98 -10.22 6.78
N SER A 477 -19.73 -9.23 7.64
CA SER A 477 -19.85 -9.38 9.09
C SER A 477 -21.33 -9.31 9.46
N ALA A 478 -21.99 -10.47 9.54
CA ALA A 478 -23.27 -10.63 10.22
C ALA A 478 -23.08 -11.55 11.44
N GLY A 479 -22.36 -11.06 12.44
CA GLY A 479 -22.26 -11.72 13.75
C GLY A 479 -23.28 -11.12 14.71
N HIS A 480 -24.46 -11.72 14.81
CA HIS A 480 -25.39 -11.42 15.91
C HIS A 480 -24.83 -12.04 17.19
N SER A 481 -24.32 -11.19 18.09
CA SER A 481 -24.02 -11.58 19.46
C SER A 481 -25.21 -11.18 20.33
N TYR A 482 -25.98 -12.17 20.77
CA TYR A 482 -26.86 -12.02 21.92
C TYR A 482 -26.00 -11.99 23.16
N ALA A 483 -25.99 -10.85 23.85
CA ALA A 483 -25.47 -10.72 25.20
C ALA A 483 -26.68 -10.69 26.14
N ILE A 484 -26.83 -11.74 26.95
CA ILE A 484 -27.79 -11.76 28.05
C ILE A 484 -27.25 -10.82 29.13
N SER A 485 -28.02 -9.77 29.44
CA SER A 485 -27.68 -8.75 30.42
C SER A 485 -27.99 -9.22 31.84
N GLN A 486 -27.15 -8.78 32.79
CA GLN A 486 -27.08 -9.13 34.22
C GLN A 486 -28.31 -8.78 35.09
N GLN A 487 -29.48 -8.50 34.51
CA GLN A 487 -30.63 -7.96 35.24
C GLN A 487 -31.75 -8.98 35.52
N ASP A 488 -31.66 -10.19 34.96
CA ASP A 488 -32.72 -11.21 35.06
C ASP A 488 -32.56 -12.20 36.24
N LEU A 489 -31.53 -12.02 37.09
CA LEU A 489 -31.18 -12.96 38.17
C LEU A 489 -31.68 -12.57 39.58
N TRP A 490 -32.47 -11.50 39.71
CA TRP A 490 -32.86 -10.95 41.03
C TRP A 490 -34.36 -11.02 41.36
N SER A 491 -35.15 -11.79 40.62
CA SER A 491 -36.60 -11.88 40.85
C SER A 491 -37.12 -13.31 40.87
N LEU A 492 -36.71 -14.12 41.86
CA LEU A 492 -37.50 -15.32 42.22
C LEU A 492 -37.19 -15.80 43.66
N LYS A 493 -37.85 -15.21 44.66
CA LYS A 493 -37.92 -15.79 46.01
C LYS A 493 -39.29 -16.41 46.26
N LYS A 494 -39.37 -17.74 46.23
CA LYS A 494 -40.07 -18.63 47.19
C LYS A 494 -40.35 -20.01 46.57
N SER A 495 -39.61 -21.03 47.00
CA SER A 495 -40.10 -22.40 47.28
C SER A 495 -38.90 -23.28 47.66
N GLU A 496 -38.95 -23.94 48.82
CA GLU A 496 -37.83 -24.66 49.48
C GLU A 496 -37.31 -25.92 48.76
N ALA A 497 -37.74 -26.21 47.53
CA ALA A 497 -37.34 -27.41 46.79
C ALA A 497 -36.31 -27.18 45.64
N LEU A 498 -35.88 -25.94 45.38
CA LEU A 498 -35.05 -25.58 44.21
C LEU A 498 -33.56 -25.30 44.48
N ASN A 499 -33.11 -25.46 45.73
CA ASN A 499 -31.81 -24.97 46.20
C ASN A 499 -30.59 -25.50 45.42
N TYR A 500 -30.64 -26.72 44.87
CA TYR A 500 -29.47 -27.33 44.21
C TYR A 500 -29.20 -26.79 42.79
N PHE A 501 -30.25 -26.48 42.02
CA PHE A 501 -30.12 -25.97 40.66
C PHE A 501 -29.70 -24.49 40.63
N GLU A 502 -30.17 -23.72 41.62
CA GLU A 502 -29.85 -22.31 41.79
C GLU A 502 -28.38 -22.11 42.17
N LEU A 503 -27.84 -22.95 43.06
CA LEU A 503 -26.41 -22.98 43.41
C LEU A 503 -25.52 -23.30 42.20
N LEU A 504 -25.93 -24.24 41.36
CA LEU A 504 -25.14 -24.70 40.20
C LEU A 504 -25.11 -23.66 39.07
N LEU A 505 -26.20 -22.93 38.87
CA LEU A 505 -26.28 -21.78 37.95
C LEU A 505 -25.45 -20.58 38.43
N ILE A 506 -25.45 -20.31 39.74
CA ILE A 506 -24.62 -19.27 40.34
C ILE A 506 -23.13 -19.62 40.19
N GLU A 507 -22.76 -20.88 40.41
CA GLU A 507 -21.36 -21.34 40.30
C GLU A 507 -20.85 -21.30 38.84
N LEU A 508 -21.71 -21.64 37.87
CA LEU A 508 -21.41 -21.53 36.43
C LEU A 508 -21.28 -20.06 35.99
N ALA A 509 -22.19 -19.20 36.44
CA ALA A 509 -22.15 -17.77 36.15
C ALA A 509 -20.93 -17.08 36.78
N GLU A 510 -20.52 -17.49 37.98
CA GLU A 510 -19.28 -17.02 38.61
C GLU A 510 -18.03 -17.49 37.86
N LYS A 511 -18.02 -18.72 37.34
CA LYS A 511 -16.91 -19.27 36.55
C LYS A 511 -16.75 -18.54 35.21
N GLU A 512 -17.85 -18.25 34.53
CA GLU A 512 -17.92 -17.37 33.36
C GLU A 512 -17.42 -15.94 33.68
N ARG A 513 -17.85 -15.37 34.81
CA ARG A 513 -17.42 -14.04 35.25
C ARG A 513 -15.92 -13.97 35.54
N ARG A 514 -15.35 -15.00 36.18
CA ARG A 514 -13.91 -15.11 36.44
C ARG A 514 -13.13 -15.21 35.11
N ARG A 515 -13.61 -16.00 34.15
CA ARG A 515 -13.01 -16.12 32.80
C ARG A 515 -13.02 -14.78 32.04
N MET A 516 -14.16 -14.07 32.05
CA MET A 516 -14.27 -12.76 31.41
C MET A 516 -13.37 -11.71 32.07
N LYS A 517 -13.30 -11.70 33.41
CA LYS A 517 -12.42 -10.81 34.16
C LYS A 517 -10.95 -11.06 33.81
N ASP A 518 -10.50 -12.32 33.79
CA ASP A 518 -9.13 -12.69 33.43
C ASP A 518 -8.78 -12.31 31.98
N CYS A 519 -9.73 -12.45 31.04
CA CYS A 519 -9.56 -12.00 29.66
C CYS A 519 -9.42 -10.47 29.54
N PHE A 520 -10.22 -9.71 30.29
CA PHE A 520 -10.11 -8.25 30.33
C PHE A 520 -8.82 -7.78 31.03
N GLU A 521 -8.42 -8.43 32.11
CA GLU A 521 -7.16 -8.16 32.81
C GLU A 521 -5.95 -8.43 31.89
N ARG A 522 -5.97 -9.54 31.14
CA ARG A 522 -4.95 -9.86 30.11
C ARG A 522 -4.96 -8.86 28.96
N TYR A 523 -6.12 -8.43 28.49
CA TYR A 523 -6.23 -7.40 27.45
C TYR A 523 -5.68 -6.05 27.94
N ARG A 524 -6.00 -5.66 29.18
CA ARG A 524 -5.51 -4.41 29.80
C ARG A 524 -4.00 -4.46 30.03
N ARG A 525 -3.44 -5.58 30.52
CA ARG A 525 -1.98 -5.80 30.63
C ARG A 525 -1.28 -5.76 29.27
N LYS A 526 -1.82 -6.43 28.24
CA LYS A 526 -1.28 -6.36 26.86
C LYS A 526 -1.30 -4.95 26.28
N ARG A 527 -2.28 -4.12 26.65
CA ARG A 527 -2.38 -2.71 26.22
C ARG A 527 -1.43 -1.80 27.01
N ALA A 528 -1.24 -2.05 28.31
CA ALA A 528 -0.26 -1.34 29.14
C ALA A 528 1.19 -1.60 28.67
N MET A 529 1.52 -2.84 28.30
CA MET A 529 2.83 -3.19 27.73
C MET A 529 3.12 -2.55 26.36
N ARG A 530 2.10 -2.09 25.63
CA ARG A 530 2.26 -1.30 24.39
C ARG A 530 2.40 0.21 24.64
N ARG A 531 2.08 0.68 25.86
CA ARG A 531 2.15 2.09 26.28
C ARG A 531 3.33 2.38 27.21
N ALA A 532 3.98 1.35 27.76
CA ALA A 532 5.24 1.53 28.47
C ALA A 532 6.33 1.94 27.46
N PRO A 533 6.93 3.14 27.59
CA PRO A 533 8.10 3.47 26.80
C PRO A 533 9.24 2.54 27.25
N LYS A 534 9.86 1.83 26.29
CA LYS A 534 11.15 1.19 26.53
C LYS A 534 12.14 2.28 26.92
N ASP A 535 12.91 2.00 27.96
CA ASP A 535 13.87 2.88 28.60
C ASP A 535 14.68 3.75 27.64
N ARG A 536 14.81 5.01 28.07
CA ARG A 536 15.78 5.98 27.59
C ARG A 536 17.19 5.46 27.88
N HIS A 537 18.08 5.53 26.88
CA HIS A 537 19.48 5.78 27.11
C HIS A 537 20.03 6.79 26.09
N HIS A 538 20.56 7.87 26.67
CA HIS A 538 21.52 8.91 26.25
C HIS A 538 21.39 9.60 24.89
N GLU A 539 21.19 10.92 24.77
CA GLU A 539 21.90 12.12 25.29
C GLU A 539 22.66 12.77 24.12
N ALA A 540 22.21 13.95 23.70
CA ALA A 540 23.01 14.93 22.98
C ALA A 540 22.32 16.28 23.16
N ASP A 541 22.78 17.01 24.17
CA ASP A 541 22.58 18.45 24.34
C ASP A 541 22.97 19.19 23.07
N TRP A 542 22.09 20.08 22.61
CA TRP A 542 22.50 21.28 21.89
C TRP A 542 21.65 22.44 22.40
N GLU A 543 22.20 23.16 23.38
CA GLU A 543 21.73 24.48 23.77
C GLU A 543 21.89 25.48 22.62
N ASN A 544 20.82 26.26 22.43
CA ASN A 544 20.79 27.71 22.16
C ASN A 544 21.78 28.33 21.18
N THR A 545 21.26 28.84 20.07
CA THR A 545 21.76 30.10 19.48
C THR A 545 20.60 30.87 18.84
N THR A 546 20.11 31.87 19.60
CA THR A 546 19.72 33.24 19.21
C THR A 546 19.25 33.58 17.79
N GLY A 547 18.17 34.39 17.72
CA GLY A 547 17.90 35.35 16.65
C GLY A 547 16.40 35.47 16.34
N SER A 548 15.66 36.37 16.99
CA SER A 548 15.33 37.72 16.50
C SER A 548 14.37 37.68 15.30
N ASP A 549 13.07 37.88 15.48
CA ASP A 549 12.34 39.17 15.54
C ASP A 549 11.81 39.59 14.15
N ASN A 550 10.47 39.73 14.08
CA ASN A 550 9.59 40.48 13.19
C ASN A 550 9.79 40.49 11.66
N THR A 551 8.71 40.21 10.92
CA THR A 551 7.87 41.29 10.34
C THR A 551 6.59 40.73 9.73
N ASP A 552 5.48 41.36 10.10
CA ASP A 552 4.24 41.44 9.35
C ASP A 552 4.48 41.90 7.91
N THR A 553 3.66 41.41 6.98
CA THR A 553 3.20 42.21 5.84
C THR A 553 1.93 41.59 5.27
N GLU A 554 0.82 42.25 5.54
CA GLU A 554 -0.35 42.27 4.68
C GLU A 554 -0.01 42.92 3.32
N GLY A 555 -0.74 42.53 2.28
CA GLY A 555 -1.06 43.41 1.15
C GLY A 555 -0.25 43.26 -0.14
N SER A 556 -0.71 42.38 -1.02
CA SER A 556 -1.11 42.70 -2.42
C SER A 556 -1.81 41.50 -3.06
#